data_AF-A0A9N7MIG2-F1
#
_entry.id   AF-A0A9N7MIG2-F1
#
_cell.length_a   1.000
_cell.length_b   1.000
_cell.length_c   1.000
_cell.angle_alpha   90.00
_cell.angle_beta   90.00
_cell.angle_gamma   90.00
#
_symmetry.space_group_name_H-M   'P 1'
#
loop_
_entity.id
_entity.type
_entity.pdbx_description
1 polymer ?
#
loop_
_entity_poly.entity_id
_entity_poly.type
_entity_poly.pdbx_seq_one_letter_code
_entity_poly.pdbx_strand_id
1 'polypeptide(L)'
;LKGHFKGGRSLRQGDPLSPFLFMICMEYLSRLIKRKTTLDTNFKYHPMCEKLKISYLAFADDLMLLSRGDPHSIQVLMDCLKDFGAKSGLEMNVVKSNIYLAGVKDDSQATILDNTNLRCGSMPFRYLGVPLTADRITARLFDDMIKQIEGQLSRWNGHTLSYAGRLKLLRSVVQGIVCFWMGIFHLPDIVRTKITQLCRRFLWGSKSAHVAWDSVCLPRLEGGLGLRDLIAWNQALLTRMLWNMQAKKDTLWQKWIHNIYLKGNSIWEWEVRPNDSPLFKSLIDIRQTLVERAGSERGAEALLRGWNSHDRQDGSSK
;
A
#
# COMPACT_ATOMS: atom_id res chain seq x y z
N LEU A 1 0.20 14.30 42.24
CA LEU A 1 0.99 15.35 41.55
C LEU A 1 0.30 15.74 40.24
N LYS A 2 -0.54 16.77 40.24
CA LYS A 2 -1.11 17.36 39.01
C LYS A 2 -0.16 18.46 38.54
N GLY A 3 0.82 18.12 37.72
CA GLY A 3 1.69 19.10 37.07
C GLY A 3 1.05 19.63 35.79
N HIS A 4 0.66 20.91 35.75
CA HIS A 4 0.32 21.60 34.51
C HIS A 4 1.62 22.10 33.88
N PHE A 5 2.20 21.30 32.99
CA PHE A 5 3.23 21.78 32.08
C PHE A 5 2.55 22.50 30.92
N LYS A 6 2.92 23.76 30.66
CA LYS A 6 2.50 24.44 29.43
C LYS A 6 3.08 23.64 28.25
N GLY A 7 2.21 23.11 27.39
CA GLY A 7 2.63 22.49 26.14
C GLY A 7 3.45 23.50 25.34
N GLY A 8 4.64 23.10 24.91
CA GLY A 8 5.51 23.91 24.06
C GLY A 8 5.09 23.80 22.59
N ARG A 9 6.07 23.51 21.71
CA ARG A 9 5.83 23.23 20.30
C ARG A 9 5.42 21.77 20.10
N SER A 10 4.12 21.48 20.03
CA SER A 10 3.58 20.23 19.48
C SER A 10 2.06 20.19 19.59
N LEU A 11 1.45 19.35 18.76
CA LEU A 11 0.08 18.90 18.92
C LEU A 11 0.05 17.68 19.84
N ARG A 12 -0.99 17.58 20.69
CA ARG A 12 -1.09 16.50 21.67
C ARG A 12 -1.41 15.17 20.98
N GLN A 13 -0.53 14.19 21.10
CA GLN A 13 -0.82 12.84 20.61
C GLN A 13 -2.01 12.24 21.38
N GLY A 14 -3.01 11.77 20.64
CA GLY A 14 -4.27 11.26 21.19
C GLY A 14 -5.40 12.30 21.30
N ASP A 15 -5.16 13.56 20.96
CA ASP A 15 -6.24 14.54 20.77
C ASP A 15 -6.89 14.34 19.39
N PRO A 16 -8.23 14.13 19.31
CA PRO A 16 -8.93 13.90 18.05
C PRO A 16 -8.82 15.06 17.04
N LEU A 17 -8.52 16.29 17.47
CA LEU A 17 -8.34 17.44 16.58
C LEU A 17 -6.94 17.54 15.97
N SER A 18 -5.94 16.97 16.63
CA SER A 18 -4.54 17.07 16.21
C SER A 18 -4.28 16.57 14.78
N PRO A 19 -4.86 15.44 14.31
CA PRO A 19 -4.69 14.99 12.93
C PRO A 19 -5.22 15.99 11.89
N PHE A 20 -6.32 16.68 12.18
CA PHE A 20 -6.91 17.67 11.26
C PHE A 20 -6.04 18.92 11.17
N LEU A 21 -5.55 19.41 12.31
CA LEU A 21 -4.64 20.54 12.35
C LEU A 21 -3.35 20.25 11.57
N PHE A 22 -2.80 19.05 11.74
CA PHE A 22 -1.65 18.60 10.96
C PHE A 22 -1.95 18.55 9.46
N MET A 23 -3.14 18.08 9.07
CA MET A 23 -3.57 18.05 7.67
C MET A 23 -3.63 19.45 7.05
N ILE A 24 -4.09 20.47 7.79
CA ILE A 24 -4.08 21.87 7.33
C ILE A 24 -2.65 22.35 7.08
N CYS A 25 -1.71 22.03 7.98
CA CYS A 25 -0.29 22.34 7.79
C CYS A 25 0.27 21.66 6.52
N MET A 26 -0.06 20.39 6.29
CA MET A 26 0.38 19.66 5.10
C MET A 26 -0.27 20.16 3.81
N GLU A 27 -1.50 20.68 3.87
CA GLU A 27 -2.15 21.34 2.73
C GLU A 27 -1.40 22.63 2.32
N TYR A 28 -0.84 23.37 3.29
CA TYR A 28 0.03 24.50 2.98
C TYR A 28 1.31 24.06 2.25
N LEU A 29 1.96 22.97 2.70
CA LEU A 29 3.12 22.38 2.01
C LEU A 29 2.76 21.94 0.58
N SER A 30 1.63 21.24 0.42
CA SER A 30 1.07 20.83 -0.88
C SER A 30 0.98 22.01 -1.86
N ARG A 31 0.38 23.12 -1.42
CA ARG A 31 0.24 24.34 -2.23
C ARG A 31 1.58 25.00 -2.53
N LEU A 32 2.50 25.01 -1.57
CA LEU A 32 3.84 25.57 -1.74
C LEU A 32 4.62 24.81 -2.81
N ILE A 33 4.66 23.48 -2.73
CA ILE A 33 5.32 22.61 -3.72
C ILE A 33 4.69 22.87 -5.08
N LYS A 34 3.35 22.78 -5.18
CA LYS A 34 2.64 22.97 -6.45
C LYS A 34 2.93 24.33 -7.09
N ARG A 35 3.02 25.39 -6.26
CA ARG A 35 3.33 26.74 -6.73
C ARG A 35 4.76 26.82 -7.27
N LYS A 36 5.77 26.37 -6.52
CA LYS A 36 7.16 26.42 -6.97
C LYS A 36 7.39 25.56 -8.22
N THR A 37 6.85 24.35 -8.27
CA THR A 37 7.01 23.45 -9.43
C THR A 37 6.24 23.90 -10.68
N THR A 38 5.30 24.84 -10.55
CA THR A 38 4.56 25.41 -11.69
C THR A 38 5.15 26.72 -12.17
N LEU A 39 5.73 27.51 -11.26
CA LEU A 39 6.37 28.79 -11.59
C LEU A 39 7.78 28.60 -12.17
N ASP A 40 8.51 27.59 -11.72
CA ASP A 40 9.84 27.28 -12.25
C ASP A 40 9.73 26.57 -13.60
N THR A 41 10.14 27.26 -14.67
CA THR A 41 10.12 26.74 -16.04
C THR A 41 11.13 25.62 -16.29
N ASN A 42 12.16 25.51 -15.44
CA ASN A 42 13.21 24.52 -15.56
C ASN A 42 12.93 23.26 -14.72
N PHE A 43 11.94 23.30 -13.82
CA PHE A 43 11.54 22.15 -13.03
C PHE A 43 10.95 21.05 -13.93
N LYS A 44 11.47 19.82 -13.77
CA LYS A 44 11.02 18.65 -14.54
C LYS A 44 10.43 17.60 -13.60
N TYR A 45 9.24 17.15 -13.94
CA TYR A 45 8.58 16.05 -13.25
C TYR A 45 9.26 14.72 -13.56
N HIS A 46 9.08 13.74 -12.68
CA HIS A 46 9.47 12.37 -12.97
C HIS A 46 8.74 11.88 -14.25
N PRO A 47 9.38 11.14 -15.17
CA PRO A 47 8.78 10.77 -16.46
C PRO A 47 7.42 10.07 -16.36
N MET A 48 7.25 9.22 -15.34
CA MET A 48 5.97 8.53 -15.09
C MET A 48 4.92 9.39 -14.40
N CYS A 49 5.24 10.61 -13.98
CA CYS A 49 4.37 11.50 -13.20
C CYS A 49 4.05 12.81 -13.92
N GLU A 50 4.75 13.11 -15.02
CA GLU A 50 4.66 14.36 -15.76
C GLU A 50 3.24 14.67 -16.27
N LYS A 51 2.54 13.69 -16.87
CA LYS A 51 1.19 13.90 -17.40
C LYS A 51 0.18 14.39 -16.36
N LEU A 52 0.35 13.94 -15.12
CA LEU A 52 -0.51 14.32 -13.99
C LEU A 52 0.12 15.37 -13.08
N LYS A 53 1.31 15.86 -13.42
CA LYS A 53 2.11 16.80 -12.63
C LYS A 53 2.24 16.38 -11.16
N ILE A 54 2.46 15.08 -10.93
CA ILE A 54 2.63 14.55 -9.58
C ILE A 54 4.06 14.84 -9.13
N SER A 55 4.21 15.70 -8.12
CA SER A 55 5.50 16.06 -7.53
C SER A 55 5.71 15.51 -6.12
N TYR A 56 4.65 15.03 -5.45
CA TYR A 56 4.75 14.44 -4.13
C TYR A 56 3.58 13.48 -3.84
N LEU A 57 3.80 12.57 -2.89
CA LEU A 57 2.78 11.75 -2.23
C LEU A 57 2.97 11.91 -0.72
N ALA A 58 1.90 12.20 0.02
CA ALA A 58 1.97 12.43 1.46
C ALA A 58 0.98 11.53 2.20
N PHE A 59 1.45 10.90 3.27
CA PHE A 59 0.61 10.17 4.21
C PHE A 59 1.06 10.53 5.63
N ALA A 60 0.27 11.34 6.33
CA ALA A 60 0.69 11.97 7.58
C ALA A 60 2.08 12.63 7.42
N ASP A 61 3.06 12.26 8.24
CA ASP A 61 4.44 12.74 8.23
C ASP A 61 5.33 12.03 7.20
N ASP A 62 4.90 10.91 6.64
CA ASP A 62 5.61 10.20 5.57
C ASP A 62 5.37 10.91 4.22
N LEU A 63 6.38 11.65 3.76
CA LEU A 63 6.38 12.38 2.49
C LEU A 63 7.33 11.73 1.49
N MET A 64 6.83 11.42 0.30
CA MET A 64 7.62 11.00 -0.85
C MET A 64 7.61 12.09 -1.91
N LEU A 65 8.78 12.64 -2.23
CA LEU A 65 8.95 13.66 -3.25
C LEU A 65 9.40 13.03 -4.58
N LEU A 66 8.85 13.50 -5.70
CA LEU A 66 9.04 12.94 -7.03
C LEU A 66 9.45 14.04 -8.01
N SER A 67 10.63 13.91 -8.61
CA SER A 67 11.10 14.79 -9.68
C SER A 67 11.94 14.01 -10.68
N ARG A 68 12.33 14.67 -11.77
CA ARG A 68 13.43 14.19 -12.59
C ARG A 68 14.73 14.24 -11.78
N GLY A 69 15.62 13.29 -12.04
CA GLY A 69 16.93 13.18 -11.38
C GLY A 69 17.95 14.18 -11.89
N ASP A 70 17.59 15.46 -11.95
CA ASP A 70 18.52 16.56 -12.24
C ASP A 70 18.72 17.44 -10.99
N PRO A 71 19.90 18.05 -10.81
CA PRO A 71 20.20 18.85 -9.63
C PRO A 71 19.22 20.01 -9.40
N HIS A 72 18.76 20.67 -10.48
CA HIS A 72 17.86 21.81 -10.39
C HIS A 72 16.49 21.42 -9.83
N SER A 73 15.86 20.40 -10.39
CA SER A 73 14.53 19.95 -9.96
C SER A 73 14.52 19.48 -8.51
N ILE A 74 15.59 18.81 -8.08
CA ILE A 74 15.76 18.39 -6.69
C ILE A 74 15.97 19.59 -5.78
N GLN A 75 16.79 20.57 -6.19
CA GLN A 75 17.02 21.79 -5.42
C GLN A 75 15.72 22.56 -5.16
N VAL A 76 14.86 22.70 -6.18
CA VAL A 76 13.55 23.35 -6.05
C VAL A 76 12.70 22.70 -4.96
N LEU A 77 12.69 21.36 -4.89
CA LEU A 77 11.96 20.62 -3.86
C LEU A 77 12.59 20.79 -2.47
N MET A 78 13.91 20.76 -2.36
CA MET A 78 14.61 21.01 -1.10
C MET A 78 14.35 22.43 -0.58
N ASP A 79 14.30 23.42 -1.46
CA ASP A 79 13.98 24.79 -1.11
C ASP A 79 12.50 24.93 -0.71
N CYS A 80 11.58 24.12 -1.24
CA CYS A 80 10.21 24.05 -0.73
C CYS A 80 10.19 23.57 0.72
N LEU A 81 10.95 22.51 1.04
CA LEU A 81 11.02 21.96 2.39
C LEU A 81 11.65 22.93 3.39
N LYS A 82 12.72 23.63 2.99
CA LYS A 82 13.36 24.67 3.81
C LYS A 82 12.40 25.83 4.09
N ASP A 83 11.74 26.36 3.06
CA ASP A 83 10.76 27.44 3.21
C ASP A 83 9.57 27.03 4.08
N PHE A 84 9.12 25.78 3.94
CA PHE A 84 8.07 25.22 4.77
C PHE A 84 8.53 25.10 6.22
N GLY A 85 9.73 24.59 6.47
CA GLY A 85 10.27 24.45 7.82
C GLY A 85 10.48 25.79 8.51
N ALA A 86 10.97 26.80 7.79
CA ALA A 86 11.11 28.16 8.32
C ALA A 86 9.78 28.78 8.77
N LYS A 87 8.66 28.42 8.11
CA LYS A 87 7.32 28.97 8.41
C LYS A 87 6.52 28.13 9.41
N SER A 88 6.66 26.81 9.36
CA SER A 88 5.90 25.88 10.20
C SER A 88 6.64 25.47 11.49
N GLY A 89 7.96 25.61 11.51
CA GLY A 89 8.82 25.05 12.55
C GLY A 89 8.99 23.52 12.45
N LEU A 90 8.51 22.89 11.37
CA LEU A 90 8.72 21.45 11.11
C LEU A 90 10.00 21.25 10.32
N GLU A 91 10.90 20.42 10.83
CA GLU A 91 12.16 20.11 10.18
C GLU A 91 12.15 18.70 9.59
N MET A 92 12.77 18.56 8.41
CA MET A 92 12.98 17.26 7.79
C MET A 92 14.00 16.47 8.61
N ASN A 93 13.67 15.21 8.91
CA ASN A 93 14.61 14.31 9.57
C ASN A 93 15.60 13.71 8.56
N VAL A 94 16.73 14.39 8.36
CA VAL A 94 17.80 13.97 7.43
C VAL A 94 18.29 12.54 7.68
N VAL A 95 18.28 12.07 8.94
CA VAL A 95 18.72 10.71 9.30
C VAL A 95 17.74 9.63 8.84
N LYS A 96 16.44 9.93 8.83
CA LYS A 96 15.39 9.01 8.38
C LYS A 96 15.08 9.16 6.89
N SER A 97 15.36 10.33 6.31
CA SER A 97 15.14 10.62 4.90
C SER A 97 16.24 10.02 4.03
N ASN A 98 15.84 9.39 2.93
CA ASN A 98 16.76 8.86 1.91
C ASN A 98 16.36 9.38 0.54
N ILE A 99 17.33 9.46 -0.36
CA ILE A 99 17.09 9.73 -1.78
C ILE A 99 17.31 8.45 -2.59
N TYR A 100 16.41 8.18 -3.54
CA TYR A 100 16.49 7.02 -4.43
C TYR A 100 16.64 7.53 -5.86
N LEU A 101 17.78 7.23 -6.48
CA LEU A 101 18.12 7.70 -7.82
C LEU A 101 18.12 6.51 -8.79
N ALA A 102 17.52 6.71 -9.97
CA ALA A 102 17.46 5.69 -11.01
C ALA A 102 17.70 6.33 -12.39
N GLY A 103 18.63 5.77 -13.17
CA GLY A 103 18.95 6.26 -14.51
C GLY A 103 19.61 7.64 -14.55
N VAL A 104 20.32 8.02 -13.49
CA VAL A 104 21.05 9.29 -13.36
C VAL A 104 22.54 9.03 -13.63
N LYS A 105 23.23 9.98 -14.26
CA LYS A 105 24.69 9.91 -14.49
C LYS A 105 25.45 10.12 -13.17
N ASP A 106 26.59 9.46 -13.01
CA ASP A 106 27.40 9.50 -11.79
C ASP A 106 27.76 10.94 -11.34
N ASP A 107 28.18 11.81 -12.27
CA ASP A 107 28.51 13.21 -11.97
C ASP A 107 27.31 14.00 -11.38
N SER A 108 26.12 13.78 -11.95
CA SER A 108 24.89 14.42 -11.47
C SER A 108 24.46 13.84 -10.13
N GLN A 109 24.65 12.53 -9.92
CA GLN A 109 24.36 11.88 -8.66
C GLN A 109 25.23 12.42 -7.52
N ALA A 110 26.54 12.60 -7.74
CA ALA A 110 27.43 13.20 -6.74
C ALA A 110 26.97 14.62 -6.37
N THR A 111 26.69 15.45 -7.37
CA THR A 111 26.18 16.83 -7.19
C THR A 111 24.88 16.85 -6.37
N ILE A 112 23.96 15.93 -6.63
CA ILE A 112 22.68 15.83 -5.91
C ILE A 112 22.89 15.46 -4.44
N LEU A 113 23.76 14.50 -4.17
CA LEU A 113 24.04 14.04 -2.81
C LEU A 113 24.70 15.14 -1.98
N ASP A 114 25.67 15.86 -2.57
CA ASP A 114 26.36 16.99 -1.93
C ASP A 114 25.39 18.14 -1.61
N ASN A 115 24.48 18.47 -2.54
CA ASN A 115 23.53 19.57 -2.35
C ASN A 115 22.43 19.25 -1.31
N THR A 116 22.03 17.98 -1.19
CA THR A 116 20.90 17.57 -0.35
C THR A 116 21.32 17.12 1.04
N ASN A 117 22.57 16.67 1.23
CA ASN A 117 23.05 15.97 2.42
C ASN A 117 22.21 14.72 2.77
N LEU A 118 21.51 14.14 1.79
CA LEU A 118 20.72 12.93 1.96
C LEU A 118 21.55 11.70 1.61
N ARG A 119 21.27 10.57 2.27
CA ARG A 119 21.88 9.30 1.94
C ARG A 119 21.19 8.68 0.74
N CYS A 120 21.97 8.11 -0.18
CA CYS A 120 21.44 7.29 -1.25
C CYS A 120 20.91 5.98 -0.66
N GLY A 121 19.61 5.74 -0.79
CA GLY A 121 18.95 4.53 -0.30
C GLY A 121 19.05 3.38 -1.30
N SER A 122 19.01 2.15 -0.79
CA SER A 122 18.93 0.92 -1.61
C SER A 122 17.51 0.36 -1.63
N MET A 123 17.11 -0.23 -2.77
CA MET A 123 15.89 -1.01 -2.89
C MET A 123 16.14 -2.47 -2.44
N PRO A 124 15.14 -3.16 -1.86
CA PRO A 124 13.83 -2.66 -1.47
C PRO A 124 13.88 -1.87 -0.15
N PHE A 125 12.96 -0.91 0.03
CA PHE A 125 12.78 -0.19 1.30
C PHE A 125 11.33 -0.22 1.76
N ARG A 126 11.09 0.03 3.04
CA ARG A 126 9.75 -0.01 3.63
C ARG A 126 9.07 1.35 3.57
N TYR A 127 7.84 1.39 3.05
CA TYR A 127 6.98 2.57 3.02
C TYR A 127 5.56 2.18 3.46
N LEU A 128 5.00 2.90 4.43
CA LEU A 128 3.65 2.63 4.98
C LEU A 128 3.40 1.17 5.40
N GLY A 129 4.44 0.50 5.88
CA GLY A 129 4.35 -0.87 6.37
C GLY A 129 4.61 -1.96 5.32
N VAL A 130 4.69 -1.63 4.03
CA VAL A 130 5.02 -2.58 2.94
C VAL A 130 6.35 -2.26 2.26
N PRO A 131 7.05 -3.26 1.73
CA PRO A 131 8.27 -3.05 0.96
C PRO A 131 7.95 -2.56 -0.46
N LEU A 132 8.60 -1.48 -0.86
CA LEU A 132 8.68 -1.02 -2.24
C LEU A 132 9.90 -1.64 -2.89
N THR A 133 9.70 -2.31 -4.02
CA THR A 133 10.74 -3.01 -4.77
C THR A 133 10.64 -2.69 -6.26
N ALA A 134 11.80 -2.61 -6.93
CA ALA A 134 11.91 -2.51 -8.37
C ALA A 134 12.04 -3.90 -9.02
N ASP A 135 12.33 -4.92 -8.21
CA ASP A 135 12.56 -6.29 -8.65
C ASP A 135 11.27 -7.12 -8.67
N ARG A 136 11.42 -8.36 -9.15
CA ARG A 136 10.34 -9.36 -9.11
C ARG A 136 9.90 -9.61 -7.67
N ILE A 137 8.59 -9.79 -7.49
CA ILE A 137 8.02 -10.20 -6.20
C ILE A 137 8.50 -11.62 -5.90
N THR A 138 9.27 -11.79 -4.84
CA THR A 138 9.75 -13.08 -4.35
C THR A 138 9.21 -13.36 -2.95
N ALA A 139 9.30 -14.62 -2.50
CA ALA A 139 8.86 -15.00 -1.16
C ALA A 139 9.56 -14.18 -0.05
N ARG A 140 10.81 -13.75 -0.28
CA ARG A 140 11.59 -12.92 0.67
C ARG A 140 10.94 -11.58 0.98
N LEU A 141 10.17 -11.02 0.03
CA LEU A 141 9.45 -9.77 0.22
C LEU A 141 8.44 -9.86 1.39
N PHE A 142 7.97 -11.07 1.71
CA PHE A 142 6.96 -11.32 2.72
C PHE A 142 7.56 -11.75 4.07
N ASP A 143 8.88 -11.85 4.19
CA ASP A 143 9.53 -12.32 5.43
C ASP A 143 9.17 -11.47 6.64
N ASP A 144 9.05 -10.15 6.47
CA ASP A 144 8.64 -9.24 7.54
C ASP A 144 7.20 -9.48 7.98
N MET A 145 6.28 -9.73 7.04
CA MET A 145 4.91 -10.11 7.36
C MET A 145 4.88 -11.44 8.12
N ILE A 146 5.64 -12.42 7.68
CA ILE A 146 5.72 -13.73 8.33
C ILE A 146 6.28 -13.60 9.74
N LYS A 147 7.37 -12.86 9.94
CA LYS A 147 7.94 -12.57 11.27
C LYS A 147 6.94 -11.84 12.17
N GLN A 148 6.17 -10.91 11.62
CA GLN A 148 5.10 -10.23 12.36
C GLN A 148 4.02 -11.22 12.82
N ILE A 149 3.60 -12.15 11.96
CA ILE A 149 2.65 -13.21 12.31
C ILE A 149 3.25 -14.13 13.37
N GLU A 150 4.47 -14.64 13.17
CA GLU A 150 5.19 -15.51 14.12
C GLU A 150 5.33 -14.85 15.49
N GLY A 151 5.68 -13.56 15.54
CA GLY A 151 5.78 -12.79 16.77
C GLY A 151 4.46 -12.67 17.52
N GLN A 152 3.34 -12.45 16.81
CA GLN A 152 2.01 -12.44 17.42
C GLN A 152 1.61 -13.82 17.97
N LEU A 153 1.80 -14.87 17.17
CA LEU A 153 1.49 -16.24 17.57
C LEU A 153 2.33 -16.70 18.77
N SER A 154 3.62 -16.36 18.79
CA SER A 154 4.52 -16.66 19.91
C SER A 154 4.08 -15.99 21.20
N ARG A 155 3.69 -14.71 21.14
CA ARG A 155 3.13 -13.98 22.30
C ARG A 155 1.89 -14.65 22.87
N TRP A 156 1.02 -15.19 22.01
CA TRP A 156 -0.21 -15.84 22.47
C TRP A 156 -0.03 -17.26 22.96
N ASN A 157 1.01 -17.98 22.53
CA ASN A 157 1.29 -19.34 22.97
C ASN A 157 1.57 -19.44 24.48
N GLY A 158 2.02 -18.36 25.12
CA GLY A 158 2.20 -18.30 26.57
C GLY A 158 0.89 -18.18 27.38
N HIS A 159 -0.26 -17.98 26.73
CA HIS A 159 -1.55 -17.83 27.40
C HIS A 159 -2.41 -19.10 27.26
N THR A 160 -3.16 -19.43 28.32
CA THR A 160 -4.15 -20.51 28.32
C THR A 160 -5.41 -20.07 27.56
N LEU A 161 -5.37 -20.21 26.23
CA LEU A 161 -6.46 -19.83 25.34
C LEU A 161 -7.30 -21.04 24.93
N SER A 162 -8.63 -20.89 24.95
CA SER A 162 -9.54 -21.87 24.36
C SER A 162 -9.42 -21.90 22.83
N TYR A 163 -9.90 -22.97 22.19
CA TYR A 163 -9.96 -23.06 20.72
C TYR A 163 -10.70 -21.89 20.09
N ALA A 164 -11.83 -21.48 20.70
CA ALA A 164 -12.59 -20.32 20.26
C ALA A 164 -11.79 -19.01 20.39
N GLY A 165 -11.01 -18.85 21.46
CA GLY A 165 -10.11 -17.71 21.66
C GLY A 165 -9.00 -17.65 20.60
N ARG A 166 -8.35 -18.79 20.32
CA ARG A 166 -7.32 -18.90 19.27
C ARG A 166 -7.89 -18.58 17.89
N LEU A 167 -9.06 -19.13 17.57
CA LEU A 167 -9.76 -18.85 16.33
C LEU A 167 -10.09 -17.36 16.18
N LYS A 168 -10.55 -16.70 17.26
CA LYS A 168 -10.85 -15.26 17.27
C LYS A 168 -9.59 -14.43 16.96
N LEU A 169 -8.46 -14.76 17.58
CA LEU A 169 -7.17 -14.06 17.34
C LEU A 169 -6.66 -14.25 15.91
N LEU A 170 -6.77 -15.47 15.36
CA LEU A 170 -6.44 -15.72 13.96
C LEU A 170 -7.29 -14.87 13.02
N ARG A 171 -8.60 -14.80 13.26
CA ARG A 171 -9.51 -14.02 12.41
C ARG A 171 -9.28 -12.51 12.53
N SER A 172 -9.13 -11.97 13.74
CA SER A 172 -9.07 -10.51 13.91
C SER A 172 -7.68 -9.94 13.64
N VAL A 173 -6.62 -10.66 14.02
CA VAL A 173 -5.25 -10.13 13.95
C VAL A 173 -4.49 -10.71 12.78
N VAL A 174 -4.35 -12.05 12.69
CA VAL A 174 -3.53 -12.66 11.62
C VAL A 174 -4.13 -12.41 10.25
N GLN A 175 -5.43 -12.67 10.09
CA GLN A 175 -6.14 -12.36 8.85
C GLN A 175 -6.18 -10.85 8.57
N GLY A 176 -6.18 -9.98 9.59
CA GLY A 176 -6.04 -8.54 9.40
C GLY A 176 -4.69 -8.14 8.81
N ILE A 177 -3.59 -8.68 9.33
CA ILE A 177 -2.23 -8.48 8.81
C ILE A 177 -2.16 -8.96 7.35
N VAL A 178 -2.62 -10.19 7.08
CA VAL A 178 -2.55 -10.78 5.74
C VAL A 178 -3.45 -10.04 4.75
N CYS A 179 -4.63 -9.56 5.18
CA CYS A 179 -5.54 -8.75 4.34
C CYS A 179 -4.86 -7.49 3.80
N PHE A 180 -4.07 -6.80 4.61
CA PHE A 180 -3.36 -5.59 4.19
C PHE A 180 -2.40 -5.88 3.03
N TRP A 181 -1.64 -6.99 3.11
CA TRP A 181 -0.70 -7.39 2.07
C TRP A 181 -1.39 -7.95 0.82
N MET A 182 -2.43 -8.78 0.99
CA MET A 182 -3.21 -9.33 -0.14
C MET A 182 -3.95 -8.27 -0.95
N GLY A 183 -4.22 -7.10 -0.35
CA GLY A 183 -4.79 -5.96 -1.07
C GLY A 183 -3.83 -5.32 -2.07
N ILE A 184 -2.52 -5.58 -1.94
CA ILE A 184 -1.45 -4.95 -2.70
C ILE A 184 -0.71 -5.97 -3.57
N PHE A 185 -0.55 -7.21 -3.09
CA PHE A 185 0.24 -8.24 -3.75
C PHE A 185 -0.57 -9.51 -4.00
N HIS A 186 -0.23 -10.20 -5.08
CA HIS A 186 -0.58 -11.60 -5.23
C HIS A 186 0.39 -12.45 -4.39
N LEU A 187 -0.14 -13.22 -3.44
CA LEU A 187 0.67 -14.02 -2.54
C LEU A 187 1.22 -15.25 -3.26
N PRO A 188 2.55 -15.50 -3.25
CA PRO A 188 3.12 -16.75 -3.74
C PRO A 188 2.65 -17.96 -2.94
N ASP A 189 2.54 -19.11 -3.60
CA ASP A 189 2.08 -20.38 -3.02
C ASP A 189 2.87 -20.80 -1.76
N ILE A 190 4.18 -20.60 -1.80
CA ILE A 190 5.10 -20.88 -0.68
C ILE A 190 4.72 -20.03 0.54
N VAL A 191 4.40 -18.74 0.33
CA VAL A 191 4.01 -17.82 1.40
C VAL A 191 2.64 -18.20 1.97
N ARG A 192 1.66 -18.50 1.10
CA ARG A 192 0.32 -18.95 1.54
C ARG A 192 0.41 -20.23 2.37
N THR A 193 1.20 -21.18 1.91
CA THR A 193 1.42 -22.46 2.61
C THR A 193 2.04 -22.23 3.98
N LYS A 194 3.06 -21.36 4.09
CA LYS A 194 3.68 -21.01 5.37
C LYS A 194 2.70 -20.35 6.33
N ILE A 195 1.89 -19.39 5.87
CA ILE A 195 0.85 -18.76 6.71
C ILE A 195 -0.15 -19.80 7.20
N THR A 196 -0.65 -20.67 6.32
CA THR A 196 -1.57 -21.75 6.67
C THR A 196 -0.97 -22.69 7.71
N GLN A 197 0.31 -23.08 7.56
CA GLN A 197 1.00 -23.91 8.54
C GLN A 197 1.10 -23.24 9.92
N LEU A 198 1.44 -21.95 9.97
CA LEU A 198 1.51 -21.17 11.21
C LEU A 198 0.14 -21.09 11.89
N CYS A 199 -0.91 -20.77 11.13
CA CYS A 199 -2.28 -20.71 11.64
C CYS A 199 -2.77 -22.08 12.15
N ARG A 200 -2.48 -23.16 11.41
CA ARG A 200 -2.82 -24.54 11.82
C ARG A 200 -2.14 -24.93 13.12
N ARG A 201 -0.82 -24.71 13.22
CA ARG A 201 -0.05 -25.02 14.43
C ARG A 201 -0.55 -24.23 15.63
N PHE A 202 -0.91 -22.96 15.44
CA PHE A 202 -1.47 -22.17 16.53
C PHE A 202 -2.86 -22.66 16.94
N LEU A 203 -3.78 -22.86 15.98
CA LEU A 203 -5.15 -23.26 16.28
C LEU A 203 -5.21 -24.60 17.02
N TRP A 204 -4.50 -25.61 16.52
CA TRP A 204 -4.54 -26.98 17.06
C TRP A 204 -3.52 -27.25 18.16
N GLY A 205 -2.46 -26.43 18.27
CA GLY A 205 -1.32 -26.70 19.14
C GLY A 205 -0.42 -27.79 18.60
N SER A 206 0.31 -28.48 19.49
CA SER A 206 1.13 -29.66 19.18
C SER A 206 0.33 -30.95 18.97
N LYS A 207 -1.01 -30.89 19.06
CA LYS A 207 -1.90 -32.03 18.82
C LYS A 207 -2.25 -32.14 17.33
N SER A 208 -2.62 -33.34 16.89
CA SER A 208 -3.04 -33.60 15.51
C SER A 208 -4.19 -32.68 15.09
N ALA A 209 -4.14 -32.19 13.85
CA ALA A 209 -5.22 -31.36 13.31
C ALA A 209 -6.50 -32.20 13.18
N HIS A 210 -7.55 -31.82 13.91
CA HIS A 210 -8.80 -32.58 13.94
C HIS A 210 -9.67 -32.38 12.68
N VAL A 211 -9.39 -31.32 11.91
CA VAL A 211 -10.20 -30.92 10.76
C VAL A 211 -9.28 -30.45 9.63
N ALA A 212 -9.64 -30.77 8.38
CA ALA A 212 -8.98 -30.25 7.19
C ALA A 212 -9.05 -28.71 7.15
N TRP A 213 -7.99 -28.05 6.69
CA TRP A 213 -7.95 -26.59 6.71
C TRP A 213 -8.99 -25.95 5.80
N ASP A 214 -9.29 -26.59 4.67
CA ASP A 214 -10.30 -26.09 3.74
C ASP A 214 -11.68 -26.08 4.39
N SER A 215 -12.02 -27.10 5.20
CA SER A 215 -13.25 -27.12 5.99
C SER A 215 -13.26 -26.05 7.09
N VAL A 216 -12.11 -25.75 7.72
CA VAL A 216 -11.99 -24.64 8.68
C VAL A 216 -12.29 -23.29 8.00
N CYS A 217 -11.92 -23.15 6.74
CA CYS A 217 -12.13 -21.96 5.94
C CYS A 217 -13.56 -21.79 5.39
N LEU A 218 -14.41 -22.82 5.48
CA LEU A 218 -15.80 -22.69 5.06
C LEU A 218 -16.56 -21.69 5.95
N PRO A 219 -17.60 -21.03 5.40
CA PRO A 219 -18.54 -20.24 6.19
C PRO A 219 -19.13 -21.05 7.35
N ARG A 220 -19.48 -20.37 8.45
CA ARG A 220 -20.13 -21.02 9.60
C ARG A 220 -21.46 -21.68 9.24
N LEU A 221 -22.18 -21.12 8.28
CA LEU A 221 -23.43 -21.66 7.76
C LEU A 221 -23.23 -22.99 7.03
N GLU A 222 -22.03 -23.23 6.49
CA GLU A 222 -21.64 -24.46 5.79
C GLU A 222 -20.87 -25.42 6.72
N GLY A 223 -20.96 -25.21 8.04
CA GLY A 223 -20.31 -26.06 9.05
C GLY A 223 -18.81 -25.77 9.26
N GLY A 224 -18.26 -24.74 8.63
CA GLY A 224 -16.88 -24.32 8.83
C GLY A 224 -16.68 -23.43 10.06
N LEU A 225 -15.41 -23.08 10.32
CA LEU A 225 -15.09 -22.18 11.44
C LEU A 225 -15.14 -20.71 11.04
N GLY A 226 -15.24 -20.40 9.74
CA GLY A 226 -15.35 -19.05 9.19
C GLY A 226 -14.02 -18.30 9.16
N LEU A 227 -12.89 -18.99 9.01
CA LEU A 227 -11.66 -18.33 8.56
C LEU A 227 -11.77 -18.09 7.06
N ARG A 228 -11.24 -16.98 6.56
CA ARG A 228 -11.18 -16.77 5.10
C ARG A 228 -10.09 -17.63 4.47
N ASP A 229 -10.44 -18.33 3.39
CA ASP A 229 -9.46 -18.99 2.53
C ASP A 229 -8.55 -17.94 1.87
N LEU A 230 -7.23 -18.17 1.92
CA LEU A 230 -6.26 -17.18 1.44
C LEU A 230 -6.26 -17.03 -0.08
N ILE A 231 -6.57 -18.09 -0.82
CA ILE A 231 -6.58 -18.06 -2.29
C ILE A 231 -7.79 -17.24 -2.74
N ALA A 232 -8.99 -17.66 -2.34
CA ALA A 232 -10.23 -16.98 -2.68
C ALA A 232 -10.23 -15.53 -2.21
N TRP A 233 -9.68 -15.25 -1.02
CA TRP A 233 -9.66 -13.90 -0.47
C TRP A 233 -8.66 -12.98 -1.19
N ASN A 234 -7.46 -13.47 -1.54
CA ASN A 234 -6.51 -12.67 -2.32
C ASN A 234 -7.07 -12.37 -3.71
N GLN A 235 -7.67 -13.36 -4.37
CA GLN A 235 -8.35 -13.17 -5.65
C GLN A 235 -9.45 -12.11 -5.52
N ALA A 236 -10.34 -12.23 -4.54
CA ALA A 236 -11.42 -11.24 -4.33
C ALA A 236 -10.88 -9.81 -4.10
N LEU A 237 -9.81 -9.65 -3.32
CA LEU A 237 -9.19 -8.34 -3.07
C LEU A 237 -8.57 -7.73 -4.34
N LEU A 238 -7.91 -8.54 -5.17
CA LEU A 238 -7.34 -8.09 -6.45
C LEU A 238 -8.44 -7.83 -7.49
N THR A 239 -9.51 -8.63 -7.51
CA THR A 239 -10.71 -8.38 -8.33
C THR A 239 -11.37 -7.07 -7.95
N ARG A 240 -11.41 -6.71 -6.66
CA ARG A 240 -11.87 -5.39 -6.23
C ARG A 240 -11.01 -4.25 -6.80
N MET A 241 -9.70 -4.48 -7.00
CA MET A 241 -8.82 -3.49 -7.62
C MET A 241 -9.10 -3.36 -9.13
N LEU A 242 -9.35 -4.47 -9.82
CA LEU A 242 -9.83 -4.46 -11.22
C LEU A 242 -11.17 -3.71 -11.35
N TRP A 243 -12.12 -4.00 -10.46
CA TRP A 243 -13.40 -3.30 -10.40
C TRP A 243 -13.21 -1.80 -10.24
N ASN A 244 -12.34 -1.37 -9.32
CA ASN A 244 -12.01 0.04 -9.17
C ASN A 244 -11.43 0.64 -10.46
N MET A 245 -10.53 -0.05 -11.17
CA MET A 245 -9.97 0.44 -12.44
C MET A 245 -11.04 0.61 -13.51
N GLN A 246 -11.99 -0.32 -13.59
CA GLN A 246 -13.10 -0.27 -14.54
C GLN A 246 -14.13 0.80 -14.18
N ALA A 247 -14.45 0.96 -12.90
CA ALA A 247 -15.40 1.96 -12.42
C ALA A 247 -14.92 3.40 -12.65
N LYS A 248 -13.65 3.60 -13.07
CA LYS A 248 -13.03 4.90 -13.35
C LYS A 248 -13.30 5.93 -12.24
N LYS A 249 -13.20 5.51 -10.97
CA LYS A 249 -13.34 6.47 -9.85
C LYS A 249 -12.28 7.57 -9.98
N ASP A 250 -12.56 8.74 -9.42
CA ASP A 250 -11.72 9.94 -9.58
C ASP A 250 -10.50 9.97 -8.63
N THR A 251 -9.87 8.81 -8.38
CA THR A 251 -8.70 8.75 -7.47
C THR A 251 -7.39 8.94 -8.23
N LEU A 252 -6.35 9.42 -7.53
CA LEU A 252 -5.05 9.70 -8.14
C LEU A 252 -4.41 8.47 -8.79
N TRP A 253 -4.45 7.31 -8.12
CA TRP A 253 -3.84 6.08 -8.65
C TRP A 253 -4.57 5.55 -9.89
N GLN A 254 -5.90 5.69 -9.96
CA GLN A 254 -6.68 5.35 -11.16
C GLN A 254 -6.34 6.28 -12.31
N LYS A 255 -6.32 7.60 -12.08
CA LYS A 255 -5.88 8.58 -13.07
C LYS A 255 -4.48 8.23 -13.58
N TRP A 256 -3.58 7.86 -12.69
CA TRP A 256 -2.20 7.51 -13.03
C TRP A 256 -2.12 6.26 -13.90
N ILE A 257 -2.77 5.17 -13.49
CA ILE A 257 -2.84 3.93 -14.27
C ILE A 257 -3.44 4.18 -15.65
N HIS A 258 -4.54 4.92 -15.75
CA HIS A 258 -5.21 5.19 -17.03
C HIS A 258 -4.34 6.03 -17.97
N ASN A 259 -3.62 7.02 -17.46
CA ASN A 259 -2.78 7.92 -18.26
C ASN A 259 -1.40 7.35 -18.63
N ILE A 260 -0.84 6.49 -17.77
CA ILE A 260 0.54 6.02 -17.86
C ILE A 260 0.62 4.57 -18.34
N TYR A 261 -0.14 3.66 -17.71
CA TYR A 261 -0.19 2.26 -18.10
C TYR A 261 -1.11 2.05 -19.30
N LEU A 262 -2.41 2.26 -19.11
CA LEU A 262 -3.41 1.89 -20.12
C LEU A 262 -3.39 2.80 -21.35
N LYS A 263 -3.03 4.09 -21.19
CA LYS A 263 -2.91 5.07 -22.29
C LYS A 263 -4.14 5.14 -23.20
N GLY A 264 -5.34 5.02 -22.62
CA GLY A 264 -6.61 5.03 -23.35
C GLY A 264 -7.17 3.66 -23.69
N ASN A 265 -6.38 2.58 -23.56
CA ASN A 265 -6.86 1.22 -23.76
C ASN A 265 -7.73 0.74 -22.59
N SER A 266 -8.59 -0.22 -22.88
CA SER A 266 -9.34 -0.93 -21.85
C SER A 266 -8.43 -1.89 -21.07
N ILE A 267 -8.68 -2.07 -19.77
CA ILE A 267 -8.04 -3.14 -18.99
C ILE A 267 -8.40 -4.53 -19.54
N TRP A 268 -9.52 -4.66 -20.26
CA TRP A 268 -9.99 -5.91 -20.85
C TRP A 268 -9.19 -6.31 -22.09
N GLU A 269 -8.72 -5.34 -22.87
CA GLU A 269 -7.97 -5.55 -24.11
C GLU A 269 -6.45 -5.60 -23.86
N TRP A 270 -6.01 -5.31 -22.64
CA TRP A 270 -4.58 -5.20 -22.36
C TRP A 270 -3.90 -6.58 -22.34
N GLU A 271 -2.78 -6.70 -23.06
CA GLU A 271 -1.89 -7.86 -23.02
C GLU A 271 -0.64 -7.56 -22.20
N VAL A 272 -0.21 -8.54 -21.39
CA VAL A 272 0.93 -8.40 -20.49
C VAL A 272 2.21 -8.10 -21.28
N ARG A 273 2.90 -7.03 -20.90
CA ARG A 273 4.20 -6.65 -21.47
C ARG A 273 5.35 -7.03 -20.54
N PRO A 274 6.58 -7.26 -21.07
CA PRO A 274 7.74 -7.58 -20.24
C PRO A 274 8.02 -6.55 -19.15
N ASN A 275 7.83 -5.26 -19.45
CA ASN A 275 8.09 -4.14 -18.56
C ASN A 275 6.90 -3.75 -17.67
N ASP A 276 5.78 -4.47 -17.73
CA ASP A 276 4.66 -4.23 -16.81
C ASP A 276 5.06 -4.56 -15.38
N SER A 277 4.53 -3.79 -14.43
CA SER A 277 4.85 -4.03 -13.01
C SER A 277 4.28 -5.38 -12.56
N PRO A 278 4.92 -6.04 -11.59
CA PRO A 278 4.43 -7.32 -11.08
C PRO A 278 2.97 -7.28 -10.65
N LEU A 279 2.55 -6.19 -10.00
CA LEU A 279 1.16 -5.97 -9.61
C LEU A 279 0.22 -5.94 -10.83
N PHE A 280 0.60 -5.20 -11.87
CA PHE A 280 -0.22 -5.09 -13.07
C PHE A 280 -0.35 -6.44 -13.78
N LYS A 281 0.73 -7.23 -13.86
CA LYS A 281 0.69 -8.60 -14.39
C LYS A 281 -0.27 -9.49 -13.60
N SER A 282 -0.17 -9.47 -12.27
CA SER A 282 -1.09 -10.23 -11.41
C SER A 282 -2.55 -9.80 -11.58
N LEU A 283 -2.83 -8.53 -11.88
CA LEU A 283 -4.20 -8.10 -12.18
C LEU A 283 -4.72 -8.68 -13.49
N ILE A 284 -3.89 -8.81 -14.52
CA ILE A 284 -4.27 -9.45 -15.78
C ILE A 284 -4.53 -10.94 -15.58
N ASP A 285 -3.74 -11.63 -14.75
CA ASP A 285 -3.99 -13.04 -14.41
C ASP A 285 -5.33 -13.20 -13.68
N ILE A 286 -5.63 -12.31 -12.73
CA ILE A 286 -6.93 -12.31 -12.02
C ILE A 286 -8.08 -11.99 -12.98
N ARG A 287 -7.87 -11.09 -13.96
CA ARG A 287 -8.84 -10.82 -15.01
C ARG A 287 -9.14 -12.10 -15.79
N GLN A 288 -8.13 -12.86 -16.20
CA GLN A 288 -8.33 -14.14 -16.91
C GLN A 288 -9.12 -15.14 -16.06
N THR A 289 -8.75 -15.33 -14.78
CA THR A 289 -9.52 -16.18 -13.86
C THR A 289 -10.98 -15.73 -13.72
N LEU A 290 -11.24 -14.41 -13.71
CA LEU A 290 -12.59 -13.88 -13.64
C LEU A 290 -13.38 -14.15 -14.94
N VAL A 291 -12.73 -14.00 -16.10
CA VAL A 291 -13.33 -14.29 -17.42
C VAL A 291 -13.69 -15.77 -17.53
N GLU A 292 -12.80 -16.67 -17.13
CA GLU A 292 -13.05 -18.11 -17.09
C GLU A 292 -14.26 -18.44 -16.21
N ARG A 293 -14.35 -17.85 -15.02
CA ARG A 293 -15.48 -18.06 -14.10
C ARG A 293 -16.80 -17.47 -14.61
N ALA A 294 -16.74 -16.37 -15.35
CA ALA A 294 -17.91 -15.71 -15.90
C ALA A 294 -18.34 -16.26 -17.28
N GLY A 295 -17.53 -17.15 -17.87
CA GLY A 295 -17.74 -17.74 -19.20
C GLY A 295 -17.48 -16.81 -20.38
N SER A 296 -17.31 -15.50 -20.16
CA SER A 296 -16.96 -14.53 -21.21
C SER A 296 -16.44 -13.22 -20.62
N GLU A 297 -15.73 -12.42 -21.42
CA GLU A 297 -15.29 -11.08 -21.03
C GLU A 297 -16.46 -10.15 -20.72
N ARG A 298 -17.52 -10.19 -21.54
CA ARG A 298 -18.75 -9.42 -21.30
C ARG A 298 -19.43 -9.84 -19.99
N GLY A 299 -19.43 -11.13 -19.67
CA GLY A 299 -19.94 -11.66 -18.42
C GLY A 299 -19.15 -11.14 -17.21
N ALA A 300 -17.81 -11.21 -17.29
CA ALA A 300 -16.94 -10.70 -16.24
C ALA A 300 -17.12 -9.18 -16.04
N GLU A 301 -17.24 -8.43 -17.15
CA GLU A 301 -17.49 -7.01 -17.10
C GLU A 301 -18.84 -6.68 -16.46
N ALA A 302 -19.90 -7.42 -16.83
CA ALA A 302 -21.23 -7.26 -16.28
C ALA A 302 -21.29 -7.56 -14.77
N LEU A 303 -20.59 -8.61 -14.32
CA LEU A 303 -20.45 -8.93 -12.89
C LEU A 303 -19.84 -7.77 -12.11
N LEU A 304 -18.75 -7.20 -12.62
CA LEU A 304 -18.09 -6.05 -11.98
C LEU A 304 -18.97 -4.79 -12.01
N ARG A 305 -19.72 -4.54 -13.09
CA ARG A 305 -20.68 -3.42 -13.14
C ARG A 305 -21.79 -3.59 -12.10
N GLY A 306 -22.28 -4.81 -11.90
CA GLY A 306 -23.31 -5.13 -10.89
C GLY A 306 -22.89 -4.85 -9.44
N TRP A 307 -21.57 -4.76 -9.15
CA TRP A 307 -21.11 -4.37 -7.82
C TRP A 307 -21.36 -2.89 -7.50
N ASN A 308 -21.45 -2.02 -8.52
CA ASN A 308 -21.77 -0.60 -8.32
C ASN A 308 -23.23 -0.37 -7.91
N SER A 309 -24.15 -1.28 -8.25
CA SER A 309 -25.58 -1.12 -7.91
C SER A 309 -25.89 -1.44 -6.45
N HIS A 310 -25.13 -2.33 -5.81
CA HIS A 310 -25.29 -2.62 -4.38
C HIS A 310 -24.72 -1.50 -3.48
N ASP A 311 -23.61 -0.87 -3.86
CA ASP A 311 -23.01 0.24 -3.10
C ASP A 311 -23.91 1.51 -3.05
N ARG A 312 -24.91 1.63 -3.94
CA ARG A 312 -25.88 2.73 -3.90
C ARG A 312 -27.08 2.49 -2.98
N GLN A 313 -27.35 1.24 -2.59
CA GLN A 313 -28.48 0.91 -1.70
C GLN A 313 -28.08 0.95 -0.21
N ASP A 314 -26.81 0.69 0.13
CA ASP A 314 -26.32 0.76 1.52
C ASP A 314 -25.97 2.18 1.99
N GLY A 315 -26.10 3.19 1.11
CA GLY A 315 -25.92 4.61 1.45
C GLY A 315 -27.19 5.34 1.93
N SER A 316 -28.36 4.70 1.89
CA SER A 316 -29.66 5.30 2.24
C SER A 316 -30.38 4.61 3.41
N SER A 317 -29.64 4.06 4.36
CA SER A 317 -30.16 3.71 5.67
C SER A 317 -29.17 4.12 6.76
N LYS A 318 -29.26 5.41 7.13
CA LYS A 318 -28.97 5.87 8.48
C LYS A 318 -30.31 6.16 9.15
#